data_AF-A0A954EAQ5-F1
#
_entry.id   AF-A0A954EAQ5-F1
#
_cell.length_a   1.000
_cell.length_b   1.000
_cell.length_c   1.000
_cell.angle_alpha   90.00
_cell.angle_beta   90.00
_cell.angle_gamma   90.00
#
_symmetry.space_group_name_H-M   'P 1'
#
loop_
_entity.id
_entity.type
_entity.pdbx_description
1 polymer ?
#
loop_
_entity_poly.entity_id
_entity_poly.type
_entity_poly.pdbx_seq_one_letter_code
_entity_poly.pdbx_strand_id
1 'polypeptide(L)'
;MCHVYQQLVKPGEWFSYEIEVRDDVWRGRDMTRIKVTVDGNELYEYLDFAKTYGPGHFAFQQHDPGSIVQIRKVEVLPLAD
;
A
#
# COMPACT_ATOMS: atom_id res chain seq x y z
N MET A 1 28.80 -4.79 2.99
CA MET A 1 27.51 -5.37 2.59
C MET A 1 26.87 -4.39 1.62
N CYS A 2 26.76 -4.73 0.33
CA CYS A 2 26.15 -3.84 -0.67
C CYS A 2 24.65 -4.16 -0.71
N HIS A 3 23.82 -3.26 -0.20
CA HIS A 3 22.38 -3.38 -0.36
C HIS A 3 22.04 -2.92 -1.78
N VAL A 4 21.71 -3.88 -2.66
CA VAL A 4 21.15 -3.58 -3.97
C VAL A 4 19.65 -3.38 -3.74
N TYR A 5 19.22 -2.12 -3.76
CA TYR A 5 17.80 -1.79 -3.73
C TYR A 5 17.25 -1.88 -5.14
N GLN A 6 16.21 -2.69 -5.33
CA GLN A 6 15.48 -2.71 -6.57
C GLN A 6 14.77 -1.36 -6.73
N GLN A 7 15.05 -0.67 -7.84
CA GLN A 7 14.26 0.48 -8.23
C GLN A 7 12.89 -0.02 -8.71
N LEU A 8 11.86 0.25 -7.92
CA LEU A 8 10.49 -0.22 -8.20
C LEU A 8 9.85 0.53 -9.36
N VAL A 9 10.08 1.85 -9.42
CA VAL A 9 9.50 2.75 -10.42
C VAL A 9 10.53 3.77 -10.88
N LYS A 10 10.44 4.21 -12.14
CA LYS A 10 11.32 5.25 -12.69
C LYS A 10 10.64 6.61 -12.69
N PRO A 11 11.41 7.72 -12.56
CA PRO A 11 10.86 9.05 -12.74
C PRO A 11 10.20 9.20 -14.12
N GLY A 12 9.03 9.84 -14.16
CA GLY A 12 8.30 10.13 -15.41
C GLY A 12 7.51 8.96 -15.99
N GLU A 13 7.53 7.80 -15.35
CA GLU A 13 6.71 6.64 -15.74
C GLU A 13 5.48 6.51 -14.86
N TRP A 14 4.36 6.08 -15.45
CA TRP A 14 3.17 5.72 -14.70
C TRP A 14 3.32 4.29 -14.18
N PHE A 15 2.90 4.07 -12.94
CA PHE A 15 2.82 2.76 -12.30
C PHE A 15 1.44 2.59 -11.65
N SER A 16 1.02 1.35 -11.41
CA SER A 16 -0.14 1.06 -10.57
C SER A 16 0.27 0.90 -9.11
N TYR A 17 -0.56 1.42 -8.22
CA TYR A 17 -0.40 1.29 -6.78
C TYR A 17 -1.71 0.79 -6.19
N GLU A 18 -1.69 -0.44 -5.69
CA GLU A 18 -2.87 -1.12 -5.16
C GLU A 18 -2.67 -1.38 -3.68
N ILE A 19 -3.69 -1.05 -2.89
CA ILE A 19 -3.73 -1.28 -1.46
C ILE A 19 -4.96 -2.13 -1.15
N GLU A 20 -4.75 -3.30 -0.56
CA GLU A 20 -5.82 -4.13 -0.02
C GLU A 20 -5.77 -4.07 1.51
N VAL A 21 -6.90 -3.73 2.13
CA VAL A 21 -7.04 -3.70 3.58
C VAL A 21 -8.24 -4.57 3.96
N ARG A 22 -8.00 -5.61 4.76
CA ARG A 22 -9.05 -6.51 5.24
C ARG A 22 -8.73 -7.10 6.60
N ASP A 23 -9.77 -7.42 7.35
CA ASP A 23 -9.62 -8.32 8.49
C ASP A 23 -9.43 -9.76 7.99
N ASP A 24 -8.57 -10.51 8.67
CA ASP A 24 -8.20 -11.88 8.31
C ASP A 24 -7.84 -12.70 9.56
N VAL A 25 -7.75 -14.02 9.41
CA VAL A 25 -7.32 -14.96 10.45
C VAL A 25 -5.99 -15.58 10.06
N TRP A 26 -4.90 -15.08 10.63
CA TRP A 26 -3.55 -15.59 10.37
C TRP A 26 -3.10 -16.55 11.47
N ARG A 27 -2.94 -17.83 11.12
CA ARG A 27 -2.55 -18.90 12.07
C ARG A 27 -3.42 -18.93 13.34
N GLY A 28 -4.73 -18.79 13.16
CA GLY A 28 -5.71 -18.83 14.24
C GLY A 28 -5.80 -17.55 15.08
N ARG A 29 -5.22 -16.43 14.63
CA ARG A 29 -5.30 -15.14 15.30
C ARG A 29 -5.91 -14.10 14.37
N ASP A 30 -6.90 -13.39 14.90
CA ASP A 30 -7.52 -12.26 14.19
C ASP A 30 -6.52 -11.11 14.05
N MET A 31 -6.56 -10.47 12.88
CA MET A 31 -5.68 -9.35 12.56
C MET A 31 -6.25 -8.54 11.38
N THR A 32 -5.74 -7.33 11.18
CA THR A 32 -6.00 -6.55 9.96
C THR A 32 -4.78 -6.65 9.05
N ARG A 33 -4.98 -7.18 7.85
CA ARG A 33 -3.97 -7.35 6.80
C ARG A 33 -3.99 -6.14 5.88
N ILE A 34 -2.83 -5.53 5.71
CA ILE A 34 -2.61 -4.43 4.76
C ILE A 34 -1.56 -4.90 3.76
N LYS A 35 -1.96 -5.03 2.50
CA LYS A 35 -1.07 -5.44 1.41
C LYS A 35 -0.90 -4.31 0.42
N VAL A 36 0.34 -4.09 0.00
CA VAL A 36 0.71 -3.06 -0.98
C VAL A 36 1.37 -3.72 -2.19
N THR A 37 0.86 -3.40 -3.37
CA THR A 37 1.33 -3.93 -4.65
C THR A 37 1.69 -2.77 -5.59
N VAL A 38 2.84 -2.88 -6.28
CA VAL A 38 3.29 -1.92 -7.29
C VAL A 38 3.51 -2.65 -8.61
N ASP A 39 2.80 -2.25 -9.67
CA ASP A 39 2.81 -2.91 -10.98
C ASP A 39 2.62 -4.44 -10.90
N GLY A 40 1.70 -4.88 -10.03
CA GLY A 40 1.40 -6.30 -9.78
C GLY A 40 2.42 -7.03 -8.88
N ASN A 41 3.51 -6.39 -8.48
CA ASN A 41 4.49 -6.98 -7.57
C ASN A 41 4.14 -6.63 -6.11
N GLU A 42 3.95 -7.65 -5.27
CA GLU A 42 3.78 -7.45 -3.83
C GLU A 42 5.06 -6.85 -3.26
N LEU A 43 4.94 -5.62 -2.75
CA LEU A 43 6.07 -4.91 -2.16
C LEU A 43 6.16 -5.19 -0.66
N TYR A 44 5.01 -5.19 -0.01
CA TYR A 44 4.94 -5.24 1.44
C TYR A 44 3.58 -5.78 1.92
N GLU A 45 3.63 -6.54 3.00
CA GLU A 45 2.47 -6.99 3.76
C GLU A 45 2.69 -6.67 5.24
N TYR A 46 1.72 -5.96 5.83
CA TYR A 46 1.69 -5.65 7.25
C TYR A 46 0.58 -6.42 7.93
N LEU A 47 0.93 -7.06 9.05
CA LEU A 47 0.02 -7.87 9.85
C LEU A 47 -0.28 -7.20 11.19
N ASP A 48 -1.39 -6.45 11.27
CA ASP A 48 -1.80 -5.75 12.49
C ASP A 48 -2.65 -6.64 13.41
N PHE A 49 -2.00 -7.39 14.29
CA PHE A 49 -2.69 -8.22 15.29
C PHE A 49 -3.37 -7.42 16.41
N ALA A 50 -3.05 -6.13 16.57
CA ALA A 50 -3.70 -5.29 17.57
C ALA A 50 -4.98 -4.63 17.03
N LYS A 51 -5.24 -4.73 15.71
CA LYS A 51 -6.32 -4.00 15.03
C LYS A 51 -6.32 -2.53 15.41
N THR A 52 -5.13 -1.93 15.33
CA THR A 52 -4.79 -0.61 15.88
C THR A 52 -5.62 0.49 15.23
N TYR A 53 -5.99 0.33 13.96
CA TYR A 53 -6.65 1.36 13.16
C TYR A 53 -8.01 0.89 12.67
N GLY A 54 -9.05 1.69 12.96
CA GLY A 54 -10.39 1.49 12.41
C GLY A 54 -10.62 2.22 11.08
N PRO A 55 -11.87 2.27 10.59
CA PRO A 55 -12.23 3.01 9.38
C PRO A 55 -11.78 4.48 9.42
N GLY A 56 -11.33 5.01 8.27
CA GLY A 56 -10.74 6.34 8.19
C GLY A 56 -10.78 6.96 6.79
N HIS A 57 -9.96 7.99 6.59
CA HIS A 57 -9.87 8.74 5.33
C HIS A 57 -8.62 8.34 4.55
N PHE A 58 -8.69 8.43 3.22
CA PHE A 58 -7.50 8.40 2.36
C PHE A 58 -6.88 9.79 2.30
N ALA A 59 -5.56 9.86 2.38
CA ALA A 59 -4.81 11.11 2.30
C ALA A 59 -3.57 10.92 1.41
N PHE A 60 -3.26 11.94 0.62
CA PHE A 60 -2.02 12.02 -0.14
C PHE A 60 -1.08 12.99 0.56
N GLN A 61 0.10 12.52 0.92
CA GLN A 61 1.13 13.36 1.52
C GLN A 61 2.18 13.71 0.48
N GLN A 62 2.46 15.01 0.33
CA GLN A 62 3.63 15.53 -0.38
C GLN A 62 4.61 16.04 0.66
N HIS A 63 5.82 15.48 0.70
CA HIS A 63 6.83 15.83 1.71
C HIS A 63 7.93 16.74 1.15
N ASP A 64 8.59 16.32 0.06
CA ASP A 64 9.73 17.05 -0.50
C ASP A 64 9.27 18.14 -1.50
N PRO A 65 9.63 19.43 -1.28
CA PRO A 65 9.25 20.52 -2.17
C PRO A 65 9.79 20.41 -3.61
N GLY A 66 10.90 19.70 -3.82
CA GLY A 66 11.50 19.50 -5.14
C GLY A 66 10.87 18.35 -5.93
N SER A 67 10.02 17.54 -5.30
CA SER A 67 9.33 16.44 -5.97
C SER A 67 8.02 16.92 -6.59
N ILE A 68 7.77 16.51 -7.83
CA ILE A 68 6.47 16.70 -8.50
C ILE A 68 5.84 15.32 -8.67
N VAL A 69 4.72 15.09 -7.99
CA VAL A 69 3.96 13.83 -8.07
C VAL A 69 2.65 14.10 -8.79
N GLN A 70 2.34 13.27 -9.78
CA GLN A 70 1.07 13.30 -10.50
C GLN A 70 0.28 12.05 -10.15
N ILE A 71 -0.98 12.22 -9.71
CA ILE A 71 -1.85 11.13 -9.29
C ILE A 71 -3.09 11.15 -10.19
N ARG A 72 -3.51 9.99 -10.69
CA ARG A 72 -4.72 9.85 -11.52
C ARG A 72 -5.39 8.51 -11.22
N LYS A 73 -6.68 8.41 -11.57
CA LYS A 73 -7.49 7.19 -11.42
C LYS A 73 -7.44 6.64 -9.98
N VAL A 74 -7.73 7.51 -9.02
CA VAL A 74 -7.90 7.10 -7.62
C VAL A 74 -9.30 6.55 -7.48
N GLU A 75 -9.39 5.26 -7.24
CA GLU A 75 -10.66 4.52 -7.15
C GLU A 75 -10.64 3.68 -5.87
N VAL A 76 -11.81 3.51 -5.25
CA VAL A 76 -11.99 2.68 -4.07
C VAL A 76 -13.18 1.76 -4.30
N LEU A 77 -12.98 0.48 -4.00
CA LEU A 77 -14.00 -0.55 -4.07
C LEU A 77 -13.99 -1.30 -2.75
N PRO A 78 -15.15 -1.48 -2.09
CA PRO A 78 -15.26 -2.45 -1.02
C PRO A 78 -14.84 -3.85 -1.51
N LEU A 79 -14.22 -4.62 -0.63
CA LEU A 79 -13.93 -6.03 -0.92
C LEU A 79 -15.23 -6.84 -0.88
N ALA A 80 -15.24 -7.98 -1.57
CA ALA A 80 -16.35 -8.92 -1.48
C ALA A 80 -16.47 -9.49 -0.05
N ASP A 81 -17.71 -9.78 0.36
CA ASP A 81 -18.03 -10.41 1.64
C ASP A 81 -17.48 -11.85 1.76
#